data_AF-A0A7G8WHT1-F1
#
_entry.id   AF-A0A7G8WHT1-F1
#
_cell.length_a   1.000
_cell.length_b   1.000
_cell.length_c   1.000
_cell.angle_alpha   90.00
_cell.angle_beta   90.00
_cell.angle_gamma   90.00
#
_symmetry.space_group_name_H-M   'P 1'
#
loop_
_entity.id
_entity.type
_entity.pdbx_description
1 polymer ?
#
loop_
_entity_poly.entity_id
_entity_poly.type
_entity_poly.pdbx_seq_one_letter_code
_entity_poly.pdbx_strand_id
1 'polypeptide(L)' 'MTLRLLAVVRRGRARRDAYRRSIHHAIAHATSDSERNDLITFAGEQGVLV' A
#
# COMPACT_ATOMS: atom_id res chain seq x y z
N MET A 1 -19.59 19.54 13.60
CA MET A 1 -19.12 18.13 13.74
C MET A 1 -18.41 17.57 12.48
N THR A 2 -18.37 18.29 11.36
CA THR A 2 -17.79 17.86 10.06
C THR A 2 -16.26 17.80 9.99
N LEU A 3 -15.54 18.59 10.80
CA LEU A 3 -14.07 18.67 10.79
C LEU A 3 -13.37 17.38 11.26
N ARG A 4 -14.00 16.60 12.17
CA ARG A 4 -13.42 15.35 12.70
C ARG A 4 -13.43 14.22 11.66
N LEU A 5 -14.50 14.11 10.88
CA LEU A 5 -14.61 13.12 9.80
C LEU A 5 -13.58 13.39 8.69
N LEU A 6 -13.41 14.66 8.29
CA LEU A 6 -12.41 15.05 7.29
C LEU A 6 -10.98 14.71 7.73
N ALA A 7 -10.66 14.87 9.02
CA ALA A 7 -9.35 14.52 9.57
C ALA A 7 -9.09 13.01 9.57
N VAL A 8 -10.10 12.19 9.89
CA VAL A 8 -10.01 10.72 9.84
C VAL A 8 -9.81 10.24 8.40
N VAL A 9 -10.59 10.78 7.46
CA VAL A 9 -10.46 10.45 6.03
C VAL A 9 -9.09 10.86 5.48
N ARG A 10 -8.58 12.04 5.84
CA ARG A 10 -7.23 12.48 5.48
C ARG A 10 -6.13 11.57 6.04
N ARG A 11 -6.20 11.18 7.31
CA ARG A 11 -5.26 10.22 7.91
C ARG A 11 -5.34 8.85 7.25
N GLY A 12 -6.55 8.37 6.94
CA GLY A 12 -6.76 7.11 6.23
C GLY A 12 -6.14 7.14 4.82
N ARG A 13 -6.25 8.27 4.11
CA ARG A 13 -5.62 8.45 2.80
C ARG A 13 -4.09 8.45 2.89
N ALA A 14 -3.53 9.24 3.82
CA ALA A 14 -2.08 9.27 4.03
C ALA A 14 -1.49 7.90 4.42
N ARG A 15 -2.20 7.12 5.24
CA ARG A 15 -1.82 5.74 5.59
C ARG A 15 -1.84 4.81 4.38
N ARG A 16 -2.89 4.87 3.55
CA ARG A 16 -2.97 4.10 2.31
C ARG A 16 -1.85 4.45 1.33
N ASP A 17 -1.55 5.74 1.18
CA ASP A 17 -0.47 6.18 0.29
C ASP A 17 0.91 5.73 0.80
N ALA A 18 1.14 5.78 2.11
CA ALA A 18 2.36 5.27 2.72
C ALA A 18 2.49 3.74 2.55
N TYR A 19 1.40 3.00 2.78
CA TYR A 19 1.35 1.56 2.59
C TYR A 19 1.61 1.14 1.13
N ARG A 20 1.00 1.85 0.18
CA ARG A 20 1.26 1.63 -1.25
C ARG A 20 2.74 1.85 -1.59
N ARG A 21 3.34 2.93 -1.09
CA ARG A 21 4.77 3.20 -1.30
C ARG A 21 5.66 2.11 -0.70
N SER A 22 5.34 1.58 0.48
CA SER A 22 6.12 0.49 1.07
C SER A 22 6.03 -0.81 0.25
N ILE A 23 4.87 -1.12 -0.33
CA ILE A 23 4.71 -2.29 -1.20
C ILE A 23 5.53 -2.14 -2.48
N HIS A 24 5.44 -1.00 -3.17
CA HIS A 24 6.26 -0.75 -4.36
C HIS A 24 7.76 -0.83 -4.04
N HIS A 25 8.18 -0.31 -2.89
CA HIS A 25 9.56 -0.41 -2.45
C HIS A 25 9.99 -1.87 -2.26
N ALA A 26 9.17 -2.68 -1.58
CA ALA A 26 9.46 -4.10 -1.37
C ALA A 26 9.57 -4.86 -2.69
N ILE A 27 8.64 -4.64 -3.62
CA ILE A 27 8.64 -5.27 -4.95
C ILE A 27 9.86 -4.85 -5.78
N ALA A 28 10.25 -3.58 -5.71
CA ALA A 28 11.43 -3.07 -6.43
C ALA A 28 12.76 -3.61 -5.88
N HIS A 29 12.80 -3.99 -4.60
CA HIS A 29 14.00 -4.53 -3.93
C HIS A 29 13.91 -6.03 -3.66
N ALA A 30 12.94 -6.72 -4.24
CA ALA A 30 12.83 -8.17 -4.14
C ALA A 30 14.12 -8.83 -4.67
N THR A 31 14.62 -9.81 -3.95
CA THR A 31 15.89 -10.49 -4.24
C THR A 31 15.75 -11.60 -5.27
N SER A 32 14.50 -12.01 -5.55
CA SER A 32 14.17 -13.02 -6.55
C SER A 32 12.84 -12.72 -7.25
N ASP A 33 12.66 -13.29 -8.44
CA ASP A 33 11.39 -13.17 -9.18
C ASP A 33 10.23 -13.86 -8.44
N SER A 34 10.49 -14.92 -7.68
CA SER A 34 9.48 -15.58 -6.85
C SER A 34 8.99 -14.65 -5.74
N GLU A 35 9.92 -14.07 -4.97
CA GLU A 35 9.59 -13.11 -3.91
C GLU A 35 8.83 -11.90 -4.48
N ARG A 36 9.26 -11.40 -5.64
CA ARG A 36 8.59 -10.31 -6.33
C ARG A 36 7.14 -10.68 -6.69
N ASN A 37 6.90 -11.86 -7.22
CA ASN A 37 5.56 -12.33 -7.60
C ASN A 37 4.66 -12.56 -6.38
N ASP A 38 5.21 -13.08 -5.28
CA ASP A 38 4.48 -13.25 -4.03
C ASP A 38 4.04 -11.89 -3.47
N LEU A 39 4.92 -10.89 -3.51
CA LEU A 39 4.61 -9.53 -3.09
C LEU A 39 3.57 -8.84 -3.99
N ILE A 40 3.62 -9.05 -5.31
CA ILE A 40 2.60 -8.54 -6.25
C ILE A 40 1.24 -9.19 -5.96
N THR A 41 1.22 -10.51 -5.75
CA THR A 41 -0.01 -11.25 -5.42
C THR A 41 -0.61 -10.75 -4.11
N PHE A 42 0.21 -10.67 -3.06
CA PHE A 42 -0.19 -10.13 -1.76
C PHE A 42 -0.72 -8.70 -1.89
N ALA A 43 -0.07 -7.84 -2.67
CA ALA A 43 -0.55 -6.48 -2.91
C ALA A 43 -1.94 -6.45 -3.57
N GLY A 44 -2.17 -7.33 -4.54
CA GLY A 44 -3.48 -7.50 -5.18
C GLY A 44 -4.59 -7.90 -4.21
N GLU A 45 -4.31 -8.85 -3.30
CA GLU A 45 -5.25 -9.27 -2.24
C GLU A 45 -5.62 -8.13 -1.28
N GLN A 46 -4.69 -7.19 -1.06
CA GLN A 46 -4.91 -6.01 -0.23
C GLN A 46 -5.56 -4.84 -0.99
N GLY A 47 -5.93 -5.04 -2.26
CA GLY A 47 -6.54 -4.02 -3.12
C GLY A 47 -5.57 -2.94 -3.58
N VAL A 48 -4.26 -3.23 -3.60
CA VAL A 48 -3.21 -2.35 -4.11
C VAL A 48 -2.86 -2.75 -5.53
N LEU A 49 -3.11 -1.85 -6.49
CA LEU A 49 -2.65 -2.01 -7.88
C LEU A 49 -1.15 -1.72 -7.96
N VAL A 50 -0.39 -2.71 -8.44
CA VAL A 50 1.07 -2.65 -8.57
C VAL A 50 1.51 -2.85 -10.01
#